data_AF-A0A5J4R176-F1
#
_entry.id   AF-A0A5J4R176-F1
#
_cell.length_a   1.000
_cell.length_b   1.000
_cell.length_c   1.000
_cell.angle_alpha   90.00
_cell.angle_beta   90.00
_cell.angle_gamma   90.00
#
_symmetry.space_group_name_H-M   'P 1'
#
loop_
_entity.id
_entity.type
_entity.pdbx_description
1 polymer ?
#
loop_
_entity_poly.entity_id
_entity_poly.type
_entity_poly.pdbx_seq_one_letter_code
_entity_poly.pdbx_strand_id
1 'polypeptide(L)'
;DNQILLARILAKMVNAGIRLLISTHSDYIVRELNNMIMLSSKEIDKKEFGYEDDEYLNPEDVGAYLFNFNKENPDRVIVENLPVEEDGFEVKTMDAAIASLNERSMNLYYKLKESNG
;
A
#
# COMPACT_ATOMS: atom_id res chain seq x y z
N ASP A 1 9.27 4.11 10.81
CA ASP A 1 9.77 3.05 11.70
C ASP A 1 8.70 2.12 12.25
N ASN A 2 7.79 2.55 13.13
CA ASN A 2 6.84 1.61 13.76
C ASN A 2 5.92 0.85 12.78
N GLN A 3 5.50 1.47 11.68
CA GLN A 3 4.66 0.81 10.67
C GLN A 3 5.44 -0.22 9.84
N ILE A 4 6.73 0.04 9.61
CA ILE A 4 7.65 -0.87 8.92
C ILE A 4 7.91 -2.10 9.79
N LEU A 5 8.20 -1.87 11.09
CA LEU A 5 8.37 -2.96 12.06
C LEU A 5 7.09 -3.82 12.16
N LEU A 6 5.92 -3.18 12.18
CA LEU A 6 4.64 -3.90 12.17
C LEU A 6 4.50 -4.78 10.91
N ALA A 7 4.80 -4.25 9.72
CA ALA A 7 4.73 -5.01 8.48
C ALA A 7 5.66 -6.23 8.50
N ARG A 8 6.90 -6.09 8.98
CA ARG A 8 7.84 -7.21 9.15
C ARG A 8 7.31 -8.29 10.09
N ILE A 9 6.73 -7.88 11.23
CA ILE A 9 6.09 -8.81 12.17
C ILE A 9 4.94 -9.56 11.50
N LEU A 10 4.11 -8.88 10.70
CA LEU A 10 3.01 -9.52 9.97
C LEU A 10 3.55 -10.57 8.98
N ALA A 11 4.63 -10.28 8.24
CA ALA A 11 5.23 -11.25 7.33
C ALA A 11 5.75 -12.50 8.07
N LYS A 12 6.42 -12.32 9.21
CA LYS A 12 6.85 -13.44 10.06
C LYS A 12 5.68 -14.28 10.55
N MET A 13 4.55 -13.66 10.90
CA MET A 13 3.34 -14.38 11.28
C MET A 13 2.78 -15.21 10.12
N VAL A 14 2.73 -14.65 8.90
CA VAL A 14 2.31 -15.40 7.70
C VAL A 14 3.23 -16.60 7.46
N ASN A 15 4.54 -16.41 7.53
CA ASN A 15 5.54 -17.48 7.37
C ASN A 15 5.48 -18.53 8.49
N ALA A 16 4.99 -18.16 9.68
CA ALA A 16 4.69 -19.10 10.76
C ALA A 16 3.37 -19.88 10.55
N GLY A 17 2.69 -19.69 9.42
CA GLY A 17 1.44 -20.34 9.06
C GLY A 17 0.17 -19.64 9.59
N ILE A 18 0.29 -18.40 10.07
CA ILE A 18 -0.84 -17.63 10.59
C ILE A 18 -1.51 -16.89 9.44
N ARG A 19 -2.82 -17.12 9.25
CA ARG A 19 -3.62 -16.37 8.27
C ARG A 19 -4.02 -15.02 8.85
N LEU A 20 -3.69 -13.95 8.14
CA LEU A 20 -3.96 -12.58 8.56
C LEU A 20 -4.92 -11.90 7.58
N LEU A 21 -5.83 -11.09 8.12
CA LEU A 21 -6.65 -10.16 7.36
C LEU A 21 -6.39 -8.76 7.90
N ILE A 22 -5.86 -7.87 7.06
CA ILE A 22 -5.51 -6.51 7.43
C ILE A 22 -6.26 -5.50 6.57
N SER A 23 -6.75 -4.44 7.19
CA SER A 23 -7.25 -3.25 6.50
C SER A 23 -6.33 -2.09 6.85
N THR A 24 -5.78 -1.43 5.83
CA THR A 24 -4.85 -0.32 6.03
C THR A 24 -5.13 0.82 5.06
N HIS A 25 -4.93 2.05 5.54
CA HIS A 25 -4.84 3.25 4.73
C HIS A 25 -3.38 3.78 4.68
N SER A 26 -2.42 3.00 5.17
CA SER A 26 -1.01 3.36 5.15
C SER A 26 -0.32 2.80 3.92
N ASP A 27 0.14 3.70 3.07
CA ASP A 27 1.04 3.40 1.96
C ASP A 27 2.36 2.79 2.43
N TYR A 28 2.86 3.19 3.59
CA TYR A 28 4.11 2.64 4.12
C TYR A 28 3.97 1.15 4.39
N ILE A 29 2.82 0.71 4.88
CA ILE A 29 2.53 -0.72 5.07
C ILE A 29 2.43 -1.41 3.70
N VAL A 30 1.70 -0.84 2.74
CA VAL A 30 1.56 -1.42 1.39
C VAL A 30 2.93 -1.56 0.70
N ARG A 31 3.75 -0.51 0.72
CA ARG A 31 5.09 -0.53 0.13
C ARG A 31 6.01 -1.54 0.81
N GLU A 32 5.96 -1.65 2.13
CA GLU A 32 6.76 -2.64 2.85
C GLU A 32 6.29 -4.07 2.56
N LEU A 33 4.98 -4.29 2.41
CA LEU A 33 4.45 -5.59 1.94
C LEU A 33 4.97 -5.92 0.54
N ASN A 34 4.97 -4.96 -0.40
CA ASN A 34 5.55 -5.15 -1.74
C ASN A 34 7.05 -5.46 -1.68
N ASN A 35 7.80 -4.78 -0.80
CA ASN A 35 9.22 -5.09 -0.57
C ASN A 35 9.40 -6.56 -0.13
N MET A 36 8.59 -7.03 0.82
CA MET A 36 8.63 -8.41 1.30
C MET A 36 8.18 -9.43 0.26
N ILE A 37 7.29 -9.03 -0.66
CA ILE A 37 6.92 -9.83 -1.84
C ILE A 37 8.12 -9.99 -2.77
N MET A 38 8.80 -8.90 -3.12
CA MET A 38 10.02 -8.96 -3.94
C MET A 38 11.11 -9.83 -3.28
N LEU A 39 11.23 -9.76 -1.95
CA LEU A 39 12.18 -10.57 -1.17
C LEU A 39 11.88 -12.07 -1.20
N SER A 40 10.73 -12.52 -1.72
CA SER A 40 10.48 -13.96 -1.95
C SER A 40 11.31 -14.51 -3.11
N SER A 41 11.81 -13.64 -4.01
CA SER A 41 12.68 -14.05 -5.10
C SER A 41 13.99 -14.64 -4.58
N LYS A 42 14.42 -15.74 -5.20
CA LYS A 42 15.70 -16.40 -4.88
C LYS A 42 16.92 -15.62 -5.38
N GLU A 43 16.72 -14.66 -6.28
CA GLU A 43 17.78 -13.85 -6.85
C GLU A 43 18.19 -12.68 -5.95
N ILE A 44 17.39 -12.38 -4.92
CA ILE A 44 17.62 -11.25 -4.01
C ILE A 44 18.19 -11.75 -2.68
N ASP A 45 19.36 -11.25 -2.29
CA ASP A 45 19.90 -11.47 -0.95
C ASP A 45 19.23 -10.54 0.06
N LYS A 46 18.36 -11.12 0.88
CA LYS A 46 17.60 -10.40 1.93
C LYS A 46 18.51 -9.67 2.91
N LYS A 47 19.70 -10.23 3.19
CA LYS A 47 20.63 -9.69 4.18
C LYS A 47 21.29 -8.40 3.70
N GLU A 48 21.45 -8.23 2.39
CA GLU A 48 21.96 -6.98 1.79
C GLU A 48 21.03 -5.79 2.09
N PHE A 49 19.73 -6.06 2.21
CA PHE A 49 18.71 -5.05 2.50
C PHE A 49 18.34 -4.96 4.00
N GLY A 50 19.04 -5.68 4.87
CA GLY A 50 18.80 -5.66 6.32
C GLY A 50 17.50 -6.35 6.75
N TYR A 51 17.08 -7.38 6.01
CA TYR A 51 15.95 -8.24 6.34
C TYR A 51 16.45 -9.61 6.85
N GLU A 52 15.64 -10.24 7.69
CA GLU A 52 15.86 -11.62 8.12
C GLU A 52 15.33 -12.63 7.08
N ASP A 53 15.82 -13.86 7.15
CA ASP A 53 15.48 -14.92 6.18
C ASP A 53 13.98 -15.29 6.20
N ASP A 54 13.28 -14.96 7.28
CA ASP A 54 11.84 -15.15 7.51
C ASP A 54 11.00 -13.87 7.26
N GLU A 55 11.60 -12.79 6.76
CA GLU A 55 10.93 -11.53 6.43
C GLU A 55 10.64 -11.41 4.93
N TYR A 56 9.82 -12.34 4.40
CA TYR A 56 9.34 -12.34 3.02
C TYR A 56 7.87 -12.78 2.94
N LEU A 57 7.24 -12.57 1.79
CA LEU A 57 5.87 -13.02 1.52
C LEU A 57 5.83 -13.60 0.11
N ASN A 58 5.35 -14.84 -0.07
CA ASN A 58 5.17 -15.32 -1.44
C ASN A 58 3.96 -14.61 -2.08
N PRO A 59 4.05 -14.18 -3.36
CA PRO A 59 2.93 -13.55 -4.06
C PRO A 59 1.64 -14.40 -4.01
N GLU A 60 1.78 -15.73 -4.07
CA GLU A 60 0.66 -16.68 -4.01
C GLU A 60 -0.05 -16.73 -2.64
N ASP A 61 0.62 -16.32 -1.56
CA ASP A 61 0.07 -16.28 -0.22
C ASP A 61 -0.63 -14.94 0.09
N VAL A 62 -0.54 -13.96 -0.82
CA VAL A 62 -1.06 -12.60 -0.62
C VAL A 62 -2.26 -12.33 -1.51
N GLY A 63 -3.36 -11.91 -0.90
CA GLY A 63 -4.54 -11.39 -1.61
C GLY A 63 -4.74 -9.90 -1.32
N ALA A 64 -4.68 -9.06 -2.35
CA ALA A 64 -4.90 -7.63 -2.24
C ALA A 64 -6.29 -7.22 -2.77
N TYR A 65 -6.99 -6.38 -1.99
CA TYR A 65 -8.33 -5.91 -2.32
C TYR A 65 -8.46 -4.42 -2.02
N LEU A 66 -8.99 -3.67 -2.98
CA LEU A 66 -9.26 -2.25 -2.84
C LEU A 66 -10.75 -2.02 -2.57
N PHE A 67 -11.03 -1.28 -1.49
CA PHE A 67 -12.39 -0.86 -1.15
C PHE A 67 -12.64 0.56 -1.68
N ASN A 68 -13.45 0.65 -2.73
CA ASN A 68 -13.80 1.91 -3.37
C ASN A 68 -15.18 2.38 -2.87
N PHE A 69 -15.17 3.43 -2.05
CA PHE A 69 -16.36 4.04 -1.47
C PHE A 69 -16.87 5.13 -2.41
N ASN A 70 -18.02 4.89 -3.04
CA ASN A 70 -18.62 5.88 -3.94
C ASN A 70 -19.23 7.05 -3.12
N LYS A 71 -18.77 8.28 -3.38
CA LYS A 71 -19.28 9.49 -2.72
C LYS A 71 -20.75 9.79 -3.01
N GLU A 72 -21.28 9.32 -4.13
CA GLU A 72 -22.68 9.52 -4.54
C GLU A 72 -23.63 8.47 -3.95
N ASN A 73 -23.11 7.30 -3.55
CA ASN A 73 -23.88 6.22 -2.93
C ASN A 73 -23.09 5.62 -1.75
N PRO A 74 -23.13 6.25 -0.56
CA PRO A 74 -22.34 5.82 0.60
C PRO A 74 -22.70 4.41 1.11
N ASP A 75 -23.88 3.90 0.76
CA ASP A 75 -24.35 2.56 1.14
C ASP A 75 -23.78 1.43 0.27
N ARG A 76 -22.99 1.75 -0.77
CA ARG A 76 -22.37 0.76 -1.67
C ARG A 76 -20.86 0.91 -1.70
N VAL A 77 -20.19 -0.17 -1.35
CA VAL A 77 -18.73 -0.32 -1.46
C VAL A 77 -18.43 -1.27 -2.60
N ILE A 78 -17.63 -0.83 -3.57
CA ILE A 78 -17.12 -1.69 -4.64
C ILE A 78 -15.79 -2.27 -4.14
N VAL A 79 -15.64 -3.58 -4.21
CA VAL A 79 -14.40 -4.27 -3.87
C VAL A 79 -13.72 -4.71 -5.15
N GLU A 80 -12.53 -4.21 -5.39
CA GLU A 80 -11.72 -4.52 -6.56
C GLU A 80 -10.57 -5.44 -6.14
N ASN A 81 -10.41 -6.60 -6.80
CA ASN A 81 -9.25 -7.45 -6.60
C ASN A 81 -8.05 -6.82 -7.31
N LEU A 82 -6.94 -6.67 -6.59
CA LEU A 82 -5.68 -6.18 -7.14
C LEU A 82 -4.79 -7.39 -7.46
N PRO A 83 -4.28 -7.52 -8.71
CA PRO A 83 -3.33 -8.56 -9.04
C PRO A 83 -2.06 -8.35 -8.22
N VAL A 84 -1.55 -9.45 -7.66
CA VAL A 84 -0.30 -9.49 -6.91
C VAL A 84 0.71 -10.28 -7.74
N GLU A 85 1.76 -9.60 -8.17
CA GLU A 85 2.84 -10.16 -8.98
C GLU A 85 4.14 -10.22 -8.16
N GLU A 86 5.25 -10.64 -8.76
CA GLU A 86 6.55 -10.74 -8.08
C GLU A 86 7.10 -9.39 -7.59
N ASP A 87 6.69 -8.27 -8.19
CA ASP A 87 7.02 -6.91 -7.76
C ASP A 87 5.98 -6.29 -6.81
N GLY A 88 4.96 -7.05 -6.41
CA GLY A 88 3.91 -6.65 -5.47
C GLY A 88 2.60 -6.26 -6.15
N PHE A 89 1.89 -5.31 -5.56
CA PHE A 89 0.60 -4.82 -6.09
C PHE A 89 0.49 -3.29 -6.02
N GLU A 90 -0.29 -2.72 -6.93
CA GLU A 90 -0.47 -1.27 -7.05
C GLU A 90 -1.81 -0.82 -6.46
N VAL A 91 -1.77 0.19 -5.59
CA VAL A 91 -2.96 0.79 -4.97
C VAL A 91 -3.13 2.23 -5.49
N LYS A 92 -4.15 2.45 -6.33
CA LYS A 92 -4.40 3.75 -7.01
C LYS A 92 -5.01 4.85 -6.13
N THR A 93 -5.38 4.58 -4.89
CA THR A 93 -6.16 5.53 -4.08
C THR A 93 -5.38 6.75 -3.59
N MET A 94 -4.07 6.63 -3.37
CA MET A 94 -3.28 7.77 -2.89
C MET A 94 -3.02 8.80 -3.99
N ASP A 95 -2.89 8.37 -5.25
CA ASP A 95 -2.79 9.29 -6.39
C ASP A 95 -4.01 10.20 -6.47
N ALA A 96 -5.21 9.66 -6.22
CA ALA A 96 -6.43 10.45 -6.18
C ALA A 96 -6.46 11.45 -5.01
N ALA A 97 -5.96 11.06 -3.84
CA ALA A 97 -5.89 11.95 -2.67
C ALA A 97 -4.87 13.07 -2.87
N ILE A 98 -3.68 12.75 -3.40
CA ILE A 98 -2.62 13.69 -3.74
C ILE A 98 -3.09 14.62 -4.87
N ALA A 99 -3.73 14.08 -5.91
CA ALA A 99 -4.34 14.88 -6.97
C ALA A 99 -5.38 15.86 -6.42
N SER A 100 -6.25 15.41 -5.50
CA SER A 100 -7.26 16.29 -4.88
C SER A 100 -6.63 17.38 -4.00
N LEU A 101 -5.56 17.08 -3.26
CA LEU A 101 -4.82 18.06 -2.47
C LEU A 101 -4.09 19.08 -3.35
N ASN A 102 -3.47 18.62 -4.44
CA ASN A 102 -2.82 19.48 -5.43
C ASN A 102 -3.83 20.40 -6.12
N GLU A 103 -5.00 19.87 -6.50
CA GLU A 103 -6.09 20.65 -7.10
C GLU A 103 -6.59 21.75 -6.14
N ARG A 104 -6.77 21.44 -4.86
CA ARG A 104 -7.14 22.43 -3.83
C ARG A 104 -6.08 23.52 -3.66
N SER A 105 -4.82 23.12 -3.60
CA SER A 105 -3.69 24.05 -3.47
C SER A 105 -3.57 24.97 -4.69
N MET A 106 -3.74 24.42 -5.89
CA MET A 106 -3.75 25.17 -7.14
C MET A 106 -4.93 26.16 -7.19
N ASN A 107 -6.14 25.75 -6.81
CA ASN A 107 -7.29 26.64 -6.70
C ASN A 107 -7.08 27.80 -5.71
N LEU A 108 -6.50 27.51 -4.54
CA LEU A 108 -6.17 28.55 -3.55
C LEU A 108 -5.14 29.53 -4.08
N TYR A 109 -4.11 29.04 -4.78
CA TYR A 109 -3.09 29.87 -5.42
C TYR A 109 -3.68 30.81 -6.47
N TYR A 110 -4.54 30.31 -7.37
CA TYR A 110 -5.19 31.14 -8.38
C TYR A 110 -6.05 32.22 -7.76
N LYS A 111 -6.88 31.89 -6.75
CA LYS A 111 -7.71 32.87 -6.05
C LYS A 111 -6.89 33.95 -5.33
N LEU A 112 -5.75 33.59 -4.75
CA LEU A 112 -4.82 34.54 -4.14
C LEU A 112 -4.15 35.47 -5.16
N LYS A 113 -3.85 34.96 -6.36
CA LYS A 113 -3.28 35.76 -7.46
C LYS A 113 -4.31 36.72 -8.07
N GLU A 114 -5.55 36.28 -8.26
CA GLU A 114 -6.64 37.11 -8.77
C GLU A 114 -7.11 38.17 -7.75
N SER A 115 -7.05 37.87 -6.44
CA SER A 115 -7.41 38.85 -5.40
C SER A 115 -6.33 39.91 -5.15
N ASN A 116 -5.12 39.74 -5.70
CA ASN A 116 -3.98 40.64 -5.54
C ASN A 116 -3.58 41.35 -6.86
N GLY A 117 -4.41 41.25 -7.90
CA GLY A 117 -4.28 41.98 -9.17
C GLY A 117 -5.46 42.91 -9.37
#